data_AF-A0A7K4N9C1-F1
#
_entry.id   AF-A0A7K4N9C1-F1
#
_cell.length_a   1.000
_cell.length_b   1.000
_cell.length_c   1.000
_cell.angle_alpha   90.00
_cell.angle_beta   90.00
_cell.angle_gamma   90.00
#
_symmetry.space_group_name_H-M   'P 1'
#
loop_
_entity.id
_entity.type
_entity.pdbx_description
1 polymer ?
#
loop_
_entity_poly.entity_id
_entity_poly.type
_entity_poly.pdbx_seq_one_letter_code
_entity_poly.pdbx_strand_id
1 'polypeptide(L)'
;MDDTLEEIHIHNSITAVAAQWIGVGTLLVAAPVFAIRMRSANKLSYKYVVLTLALGIGIMHVLLAPDHLIYAGMNHGIFFGILGFAHIGFGLLFIAKPTRRLAIIGIVGTMGSIVLYFITRLVELPEPFGAPEGMDQIGIITKIFEVFLIVILTYLTVYLSKQMPVGITKDAQK
;
A
#
# COMPACT_ATOMS: atom_id res chain seq x y z
N MET A 1 33.33 24.96 -11.83
CA MET A 1 32.69 23.94 -10.99
C MET A 1 31.30 24.48 -10.75
N ASP A 2 30.33 23.93 -11.46
CA ASP A 2 29.01 24.51 -11.66
C ASP A 2 28.07 23.98 -10.57
N ASP A 3 27.78 24.83 -9.57
CA ASP A 3 26.89 24.54 -8.44
C ASP A 3 25.39 24.59 -8.83
N THR A 4 25.03 24.41 -10.10
CA THR A 4 23.65 24.61 -10.58
C THR A 4 22.93 23.37 -11.09
N LEU A 5 23.53 22.19 -10.99
CA LEU A 5 22.81 20.94 -11.15
C LEU A 5 22.27 20.50 -9.78
N GLU A 6 21.33 21.28 -9.22
CA GLU A 6 20.38 20.70 -8.27
C GLU A 6 19.73 19.51 -8.98
N GLU A 7 20.13 18.31 -8.61
CA GLU A 7 19.55 17.06 -9.08
C GLU A 7 18.04 17.19 -8.86
N ILE A 8 17.26 17.26 -9.95
CA ILE A 8 15.81 17.50 -9.88
C ILE A 8 15.18 16.29 -9.19
N HIS A 9 15.06 16.38 -7.87
CA HIS A 9 14.42 15.35 -7.07
C HIS A 9 12.92 15.42 -7.33
N ILE A 10 12.34 14.32 -7.82
CA ILE A 10 10.95 14.27 -8.32
C ILE A 10 9.96 14.58 -7.18
N HIS A 11 10.40 14.44 -5.92
CA HIS A 11 9.60 14.66 -4.73
C HIS A 11 9.72 16.04 -4.06
N ASN A 12 10.27 17.05 -4.75
CA ASN A 12 10.24 18.44 -4.29
C ASN A 12 8.95 19.20 -4.70
N SER A 13 7.95 18.49 -5.22
CA SER A 13 6.69 19.03 -5.72
C SER A 13 5.64 19.23 -4.62
N ILE A 14 4.62 20.06 -4.91
CA ILE A 14 3.45 20.24 -4.03
C ILE A 14 2.68 18.93 -3.81
N THR A 15 2.66 18.06 -4.83
CA THR A 15 2.04 16.73 -4.83
C THR A 15 2.77 15.77 -3.90
N ALA A 16 4.10 15.79 -3.89
CA ALA A 16 4.91 14.99 -2.96
C ALA A 16 4.75 15.47 -1.51
N VAL A 17 4.75 16.79 -1.28
CA VAL A 17 4.47 17.36 0.06
C VAL A 17 3.06 16.97 0.51
N ALA A 18 2.06 17.05 -0.37
CA ALA A 18 0.70 16.61 -0.05
C ALA A 18 0.66 15.11 0.29
N ALA A 19 1.35 14.26 -0.47
CA ALA A 19 1.44 12.82 -0.20
C ALA A 19 2.04 12.54 1.19
N GLN A 20 3.11 13.26 1.58
CA GLN A 20 3.68 13.14 2.93
C GLN A 20 2.66 13.47 4.02
N TRP A 21 1.93 14.58 3.88
CA TRP A 21 0.91 14.97 4.85
C TRP A 21 -0.28 14.01 4.88
N ILE A 22 -0.67 13.42 3.75
CA ILE A 22 -1.67 12.34 3.71
C ILE A 22 -1.16 11.12 4.46
N GLY A 23 0.12 10.76 4.31
CA GLY A 23 0.75 9.71 5.10
C GLY A 23 0.61 9.99 6.59
N VAL A 24 1.11 11.14 7.05
CA VAL A 24 1.01 11.56 8.46
C VAL A 24 -0.44 11.51 8.97
N GLY A 25 -1.37 12.11 8.22
CA GLY A 25 -2.80 12.07 8.55
C GLY A 25 -3.37 10.66 8.63
N THR A 26 -2.93 9.76 7.74
CA THR A 26 -3.31 8.34 7.76
C THR A 26 -2.86 7.66 9.05
N LEU A 27 -1.63 7.91 9.55
CA LEU A 27 -1.20 7.36 10.86
C LEU A 27 -2.04 7.90 12.00
N LEU A 28 -2.27 9.21 12.00
CA LEU A 28 -3.06 9.87 13.04
C LEU A 28 -4.49 9.34 13.12
N VAL A 29 -5.06 8.82 12.03
CA VAL A 29 -6.37 8.17 12.02
C VAL A 29 -6.26 6.66 12.27
N ALA A 30 -5.31 5.97 11.64
CA ALA A 30 -5.17 4.52 11.73
C ALA A 30 -4.79 4.08 13.15
N ALA A 31 -3.89 4.80 13.83
CA ALA A 31 -3.44 4.48 15.18
C ALA A 31 -4.58 4.48 16.23
N PRO A 32 -5.42 5.54 16.36
CA PRO A 32 -6.53 5.51 17.29
C PRO A 32 -7.61 4.51 16.87
N VAL A 33 -7.91 4.36 15.58
CA VAL A 33 -8.84 3.31 15.12
C VAL A 33 -8.33 1.94 15.53
N PHE A 34 -7.04 1.66 15.31
CA PHE A 34 -6.40 0.42 15.72
C PHE A 34 -6.43 0.23 17.25
N ALA A 35 -6.09 1.25 18.03
CA ALA A 35 -6.10 1.18 19.50
C ALA A 35 -7.52 0.93 20.06
N ILE A 36 -8.53 1.61 19.53
CA ILE A 36 -9.94 1.42 19.89
C ILE A 36 -10.39 0.02 19.51
N ARG A 37 -10.03 -0.46 18.31
CA ARG A 37 -10.44 -1.78 17.82
C ARG A 37 -9.68 -2.94 18.48
N MET A 38 -8.43 -2.76 18.89
CA MET A 38 -7.66 -3.77 19.62
C MET A 38 -8.31 -4.13 20.95
N ARG A 39 -8.97 -3.17 21.59
CA ARG A 39 -9.71 -3.37 22.83
C ARG A 39 -11.11 -3.99 22.61
N SER A 40 -11.56 -4.09 21.36
CA SER A 40 -12.87 -4.65 21.04
C SER A 40 -12.82 -6.16 20.92
N ALA A 41 -13.79 -6.85 21.52
CA ALA A 41 -14.01 -8.28 21.29
C ALA A 41 -14.37 -8.60 19.81
N ASN A 42 -14.83 -7.60 19.04
CA ASN A 42 -15.22 -7.77 17.64
C ASN A 42 -14.03 -7.56 16.70
N LYS A 43 -13.34 -8.66 16.38
CA LYS A 43 -12.20 -8.66 15.44
C LYS A 43 -12.58 -8.37 13.98
N LEU A 44 -13.87 -8.34 13.63
CA LEU A 44 -14.30 -7.86 12.31
C LEU A 44 -14.10 -6.34 12.14
N SER A 45 -13.84 -5.62 13.24
CA SER A 45 -13.58 -4.18 13.22
C SER A 45 -12.22 -3.78 12.66
N TYR A 46 -11.27 -4.72 12.53
CA TYR A 46 -9.98 -4.46 11.89
C TYR A 46 -10.10 -4.15 10.40
N LYS A 47 -11.25 -4.44 9.77
CA LYS A 47 -11.51 -4.04 8.38
C LYS A 47 -11.45 -2.51 8.17
N TYR A 48 -11.73 -1.72 9.20
CA TYR A 48 -11.60 -0.27 9.16
C TYR A 48 -10.14 0.17 9.19
N VAL A 49 -9.29 -0.53 9.95
CA VAL A 49 -7.83 -0.30 9.94
C VAL A 49 -7.25 -0.62 8.56
N VAL A 50 -7.66 -1.75 7.96
CA VAL A 50 -7.30 -2.11 6.60
C VAL A 50 -7.73 -1.04 5.61
N LEU A 51 -8.99 -0.57 5.68
CA LEU A 51 -9.49 0.49 4.83
C LEU A 51 -8.65 1.76 4.95
N THR A 52 -8.40 2.25 6.17
CA THR A 52 -7.64 3.49 6.40
C THR A 52 -6.22 3.38 5.83
N LEU A 53 -5.51 2.28 6.12
CA LEU A 53 -4.16 2.07 5.59
C LEU A 53 -4.16 1.98 4.06
N ALA A 54 -5.07 1.19 3.48
CA ALA A 54 -5.14 1.00 2.04
C ALA A 54 -5.52 2.29 1.29
N LEU A 55 -6.43 3.10 1.85
CA LEU A 55 -6.75 4.42 1.31
C LEU A 55 -5.55 5.36 1.38
N GLY A 56 -4.87 5.45 2.52
CA GLY A 56 -3.69 6.29 2.68
C GLY A 56 -2.59 5.94 1.68
N ILE A 57 -2.24 4.64 1.59
CA ILE A 57 -1.27 4.13 0.61
C ILE A 57 -1.71 4.46 -0.82
N GLY A 58 -2.97 4.21 -1.15
CA GLY A 58 -3.48 4.43 -2.49
C GLY A 58 -3.48 5.91 -2.91
N ILE A 59 -3.90 6.80 -2.02
CA ILE A 59 -3.89 8.26 -2.26
C ILE A 59 -2.45 8.76 -2.42
N MET A 60 -1.51 8.30 -1.59
CA MET A 60 -0.09 8.66 -1.76
C MET A 60 0.42 8.30 -3.16
N HIS A 61 0.18 7.08 -3.64
CA HIS A 61 0.60 6.68 -4.99
C HIS A 61 -0.09 7.50 -6.10
N VAL A 62 -1.40 7.77 -5.98
CA VAL A 62 -2.12 8.61 -6.96
C VAL A 62 -1.56 10.04 -6.97
N LEU A 63 -1.23 10.61 -5.82
CA LEU A 63 -0.65 11.95 -5.73
C LEU A 63 0.75 12.02 -6.33
N LEU A 64 1.54 10.94 -6.24
CA LEU A 64 2.87 10.86 -6.83
C LEU A 64 2.87 10.57 -8.33
N ALA A 65 1.76 10.05 -8.87
CA ALA A 65 1.65 9.65 -10.27
C ALA A 65 1.92 10.80 -11.28
N PRO A 66 1.42 12.04 -11.10
CA PRO A 66 1.70 13.14 -12.03
C PRO A 66 3.19 13.47 -12.13
N ASP A 67 3.90 13.54 -11.00
CA ASP A 67 5.34 13.83 -11.01
C ASP A 67 6.12 12.71 -11.71
N HIS A 68 5.76 11.46 -11.45
CA HIS A 68 6.36 10.33 -12.14
C HIS A 68 6.03 10.31 -13.64
N LEU A 69 4.83 10.75 -14.03
CA LEU A 69 4.46 10.85 -15.44
C LEU A 69 5.29 11.91 -16.18
N ILE A 70 5.56 13.04 -15.51
CA ILE A 70 6.28 14.18 -16.09
C ILE A 70 7.79 13.96 -16.10
N TYR A 71 8.36 13.49 -14.99
CA TYR A 71 9.81 13.46 -14.78
C TYR A 71 10.44 12.07 -14.96
N ALA A 72 9.69 10.98 -14.75
CA ALA A 72 10.17 9.60 -14.90
C ALA A 72 9.60 8.87 -16.15
N GLY A 73 8.66 9.50 -16.85
CA GLY A 73 8.05 8.97 -18.06
C GLY A 73 6.74 8.21 -17.84
N MET A 74 6.11 7.87 -18.97
CA MET A 74 4.72 7.41 -18.99
C MET A 74 4.51 6.11 -18.19
N ASN A 75 5.46 5.18 -18.25
CA ASN A 75 5.35 3.88 -17.61
C ASN A 75 5.30 4.00 -16.07
N HIS A 76 6.15 4.84 -15.49
CA HIS A 76 6.17 5.09 -14.04
C HIS A 76 4.90 5.79 -13.58
N GLY A 77 4.47 6.84 -14.27
CA GLY A 77 3.23 7.55 -13.92
C GLY A 77 2.00 6.64 -13.96
N ILE A 78 1.84 5.82 -15.00
CA ILE A 78 0.75 4.84 -15.12
C ILE A 78 0.84 3.78 -14.02
N PHE A 79 2.04 3.27 -13.74
CA PHE A 79 2.25 2.28 -12.69
C PHE A 79 1.79 2.80 -11.32
N PHE A 80 2.22 4.01 -10.94
CA PHE A 80 1.79 4.65 -9.69
C PHE A 80 0.28 4.86 -9.65
N GLY A 81 -0.33 5.32 -10.75
CA GLY A 81 -1.78 5.46 -10.84
C GLY A 81 -2.52 4.14 -10.62
N ILE A 82 -2.15 3.09 -11.36
CA ILE A 82 -2.77 1.75 -11.23
C ILE A 82 -2.58 1.21 -9.82
N LEU A 83 -1.38 1.29 -9.27
CA LEU A 83 -1.07 0.80 -7.93
C LEU A 83 -1.86 1.55 -6.85
N GLY A 84 -2.02 2.86 -7.02
CA GLY A 84 -2.82 3.69 -6.14
C GLY A 84 -4.30 3.32 -6.15
N PHE A 85 -4.91 3.23 -7.34
CA PHE A 85 -6.31 2.80 -7.47
C PHE A 85 -6.52 1.35 -7.02
N ALA A 86 -5.55 0.46 -7.22
CA ALA A 86 -5.60 -0.91 -6.73
C ALA A 86 -5.67 -0.95 -5.19
N HIS A 87 -4.88 -0.14 -4.48
CA HIS A 87 -4.95 -0.05 -3.01
C HIS A 87 -6.29 0.53 -2.52
N ILE A 88 -6.80 1.60 -3.16
CA ILE A 88 -8.11 2.18 -2.83
C ILE A 88 -9.21 1.13 -3.03
N GLY A 89 -9.26 0.52 -4.21
CA GLY A 89 -10.24 -0.51 -4.55
C GLY A 89 -10.14 -1.72 -3.62
N PHE A 90 -8.93 -2.14 -3.26
CA PHE A 90 -8.70 -3.20 -2.28
C PHE A 90 -9.30 -2.86 -0.92
N GLY A 91 -9.03 -1.66 -0.38
CA GLY A 91 -9.59 -1.22 0.90
C GLY A 91 -11.12 -1.25 0.91
N LEU A 92 -11.75 -0.71 -0.15
CA LEU A 92 -13.20 -0.69 -0.33
C LEU A 92 -13.80 -2.10 -0.48
N LEU A 93 -13.13 -2.99 -1.21
CA LEU A 93 -13.57 -4.37 -1.36
C LEU A 93 -13.44 -5.15 -0.05
N PHE A 94 -12.36 -4.92 0.72
CA PHE A 94 -12.10 -5.62 1.97
C PHE A 94 -13.10 -5.23 3.07
N ILE A 95 -13.56 -3.97 3.11
CA ILE A 95 -14.60 -3.56 4.07
C ILE A 95 -15.96 -4.20 3.75
N ALA A 96 -16.28 -4.35 2.45
CA ALA A 96 -17.52 -4.95 1.98
C ALA A 96 -17.57 -6.45 2.23
N LYS A 97 -16.46 -7.17 1.98
CA LYS A 97 -16.41 -8.63 2.13
C LYS A 97 -15.04 -9.11 2.62
N PRO A 98 -14.72 -9.00 3.93
CA PRO A 98 -13.44 -9.43 4.47
C PRO A 98 -13.31 -10.96 4.38
N THR A 99 -12.51 -11.45 3.43
CA THR A 99 -12.25 -12.89 3.25
C THR A 99 -10.77 -13.19 3.33
N ARG A 100 -10.44 -14.43 3.70
CA ARG A 100 -9.06 -14.92 3.69
C ARG A 100 -8.39 -14.76 2.32
N ARG A 101 -9.12 -15.03 1.23
CA ARG A 101 -8.60 -14.90 -0.13
C ARG A 101 -8.22 -13.45 -0.44
N LEU A 102 -9.08 -12.49 -0.09
CA LEU A 102 -8.73 -11.08 -0.25
C LEU A 102 -7.55 -10.67 0.62
N ALA A 103 -7.46 -11.16 1.85
CA ALA A 103 -6.30 -10.84 2.70
C ALA A 103 -4.98 -11.31 2.06
N ILE A 104 -4.96 -12.51 1.50
CA ILE A 104 -3.80 -13.05 0.76
C ILE A 104 -3.50 -12.21 -0.49
N ILE A 105 -4.52 -11.85 -1.28
CA ILE A 105 -4.35 -10.99 -2.46
C ILE A 105 -3.72 -9.65 -2.06
N GLY A 106 -4.21 -9.01 -1.00
CA GLY A 106 -3.66 -7.78 -0.47
C GLY A 106 -2.21 -7.93 -0.03
N ILE A 107 -1.88 -9.00 0.70
CA ILE A 107 -0.49 -9.29 1.12
C ILE A 107 0.43 -9.43 -0.09
N VAL A 108 0.04 -10.24 -1.08
CA VAL A 108 0.89 -10.50 -2.26
C VAL A 108 1.06 -9.24 -3.10
N GLY A 109 -0.02 -8.49 -3.34
CA GLY A 109 0.04 -7.24 -4.12
C GLY A 109 0.89 -6.17 -3.43
N THR A 110 0.67 -5.94 -2.14
CA THR A 110 1.44 -4.96 -1.35
C THR A 110 2.91 -5.39 -1.20
N MET A 111 3.18 -6.69 -0.99
CA MET A 111 4.55 -7.21 -0.96
C MET A 111 5.26 -7.01 -2.30
N GLY A 112 4.56 -7.25 -3.41
CA GLY A 112 5.09 -6.99 -4.76
C GLY A 112 5.51 -5.52 -4.95
N SER A 113 4.70 -4.57 -4.46
CA SER A 113 5.05 -3.14 -4.45
C SER A 113 6.33 -2.84 -3.66
N ILE A 114 6.45 -3.38 -2.44
CA ILE A 114 7.65 -3.20 -1.60
C ILE A 114 8.88 -3.78 -2.30
N VAL A 115 8.79 -5.03 -2.78
CA VAL A 115 9.90 -5.71 -3.44
C VAL A 115 10.32 -4.96 -4.70
N LEU A 116 9.37 -4.52 -5.51
CA LEU A 116 9.68 -3.76 -6.72
C LEU A 116 10.36 -2.42 -6.40
N TYR A 117 9.91 -1.70 -5.36
CA TYR A 117 10.58 -0.48 -4.91
C TYR A 117 12.05 -0.75 -4.59
N PHE A 118 12.34 -1.75 -3.76
CA PHE A 118 13.73 -2.05 -3.41
C PHE A 118 14.54 -2.56 -4.60
N ILE A 119 13.99 -3.42 -5.46
CA ILE A 119 14.69 -3.89 -6.66
C ILE A 119 15.09 -2.70 -7.54
N THR A 120 14.15 -1.81 -7.85
CA THR A 120 14.43 -0.67 -8.75
C THR A 120 15.49 0.29 -8.18
N ARG A 121 15.63 0.40 -6.85
CA ARG A 121 16.59 1.31 -6.19
C ARG A 121 17.92 0.64 -5.81
N LEU A 122 17.96 -0.68 -5.66
CA LEU A 122 19.16 -1.43 -5.26
C LEU A 122 19.83 -2.13 -6.44
N VAL A 123 19.06 -2.43 -7.48
CA VAL A 123 19.53 -3.03 -8.72
C VAL A 123 19.42 -1.95 -9.78
N GLU A 124 20.55 -1.55 -10.37
CA GLU A 124 20.59 -0.62 -11.50
C GLU A 124 19.93 -1.27 -12.72
N LEU A 125 18.60 -1.23 -12.75
CA LEU A 125 17.82 -1.77 -13.87
C LEU A 125 17.95 -0.84 -15.08
N PRO A 126 18.05 -1.39 -16.29
CA PRO A 126 18.02 -0.57 -17.50
C PRO A 126 16.65 0.06 -17.69
N GLU A 127 16.62 1.19 -18.39
CA GLU A 127 15.39 1.79 -18.89
C GLU A 127 14.57 0.77 -19.72
N PRO A 128 13.23 0.77 -19.61
CA PRO A 128 12.38 1.75 -18.92
C PRO A 128 12.05 1.41 -17.45
N PHE A 129 12.81 0.52 -16.79
CA PHE A 129 12.50 0.01 -15.45
C PHE A 129 13.46 0.50 -14.37
N GLY A 130 14.44 1.33 -14.74
CA GLY A 130 15.34 2.01 -13.80
C GLY A 130 14.56 2.85 -12.80
N ALA A 131 15.06 2.95 -11.56
CA ALA A 131 14.54 3.95 -10.65
C ALA A 131 14.99 5.34 -11.16
N PRO A 132 14.05 6.29 -11.29
CA PRO A 132 14.38 7.64 -11.74
C PRO A 132 15.19 8.43 -10.69
N GLU A 133 15.23 7.93 -9.45
CA GLU A 133 15.94 8.52 -8.33
C GLU A 133 16.25 7.45 -7.26
N GLY A 134 17.12 7.81 -6.30
CA GLY A 134 17.48 6.94 -5.17
C GLY A 134 16.37 6.68 -4.15
N MET A 135 16.75 6.20 -2.97
CA MET A 135 15.81 6.07 -1.86
C MET A 135 15.50 7.43 -1.25
N ASP A 136 14.22 7.79 -1.28
CA ASP A 136 13.69 9.08 -0.89
C ASP A 136 12.77 8.96 0.34
N GLN A 137 12.49 10.09 1.00
CA GLN A 137 11.72 10.08 2.24
C GLN A 137 10.27 9.60 2.04
N ILE A 138 9.58 10.03 0.98
CA ILE A 138 8.17 9.67 0.76
C ILE A 138 8.04 8.21 0.31
N GLY A 139 8.98 7.69 -0.47
CA GLY A 139 9.10 6.28 -0.80
C GLY A 139 9.20 5.42 0.46
N ILE A 140 10.14 5.73 1.37
CA ILE A 140 10.31 5.00 2.63
C ILE A 140 9.08 5.08 3.52
N ILE A 141 8.50 6.28 3.67
CA ILE A 141 7.25 6.47 4.43
C ILE A 141 6.16 5.55 3.86
N THR A 142 5.95 5.57 2.54
CA THR A 142 4.95 4.73 1.87
C THR A 142 5.19 3.25 2.14
N LYS A 143 6.45 2.76 2.08
CA LYS A 143 6.78 1.36 2.37
C LYS A 143 6.49 0.98 3.83
N ILE A 144 6.67 1.89 4.79
CA ILE A 144 6.32 1.63 6.20
C ILE A 144 4.80 1.35 6.33
N PHE A 145 3.94 2.14 5.68
CA PHE A 145 2.48 1.87 5.69
C PHE A 145 2.13 0.53 5.06
N GLU A 146 2.76 0.21 3.94
CA GLU A 146 2.56 -1.07 3.24
C GLU A 146 2.94 -2.25 4.14
N VAL A 147 4.05 -2.15 4.88
CA VAL A 147 4.44 -3.17 5.88
C VAL A 147 3.38 -3.29 6.98
N PHE A 148 2.88 -2.18 7.53
CA PHE A 148 1.80 -2.22 8.52
C PHE A 148 0.54 -2.89 7.97
N LEU A 149 0.16 -2.60 6.72
CA LEU A 149 -0.98 -3.23 6.07
C LEU A 149 -0.77 -4.75 5.97
N ILE A 150 0.41 -5.21 5.54
CA ILE A 150 0.75 -6.64 5.46
C ILE A 150 0.65 -7.31 6.83
N VAL A 151 1.16 -6.68 7.89
CA VAL A 151 1.08 -7.23 9.26
C VAL A 151 -0.37 -7.44 9.69
N ILE A 152 -1.22 -6.44 9.48
CA ILE A 152 -2.66 -6.54 9.81
C ILE A 152 -3.36 -7.61 8.98
N LEU A 153 -3.12 -7.66 7.66
CA LEU A 153 -3.71 -8.68 6.79
C LEU A 153 -3.24 -10.09 7.15
N THR A 154 -1.98 -10.24 7.56
CA THR A 154 -1.43 -11.53 8.01
C THR A 154 -2.14 -12.01 9.27
N TYR A 155 -2.29 -11.12 10.26
CA TYR A 155 -3.07 -11.41 11.46
C TYR A 155 -4.52 -11.81 11.12
N LEU A 156 -5.18 -11.07 10.23
CA LEU A 156 -6.54 -11.37 9.79
C LEU A 156 -6.65 -12.67 9.00
N THR A 157 -5.63 -13.04 8.23
CA THR A 157 -5.60 -14.30 7.49
C THR A 157 -5.67 -15.49 8.44
N VAL A 158 -4.93 -15.45 9.56
CA VAL A 158 -4.95 -16.48 10.61
C VAL A 158 -6.25 -16.47 11.40
N TYR A 159 -6.86 -15.30 11.59
CA TYR A 159 -8.15 -15.20 12.27
C TYR A 159 -9.31 -15.75 11.42
N LEU A 160 -9.39 -15.33 10.16
CA LEU A 160 -10.45 -15.74 9.24
C LEU A 160 -10.39 -17.23 8.91
N SER A 161 -9.21 -17.87 8.97
CA SER A 161 -9.12 -19.33 8.84
C SER A 161 -9.75 -20.08 10.01
N LYS A 162 -9.79 -19.50 11.21
CA LYS A 162 -10.41 -20.14 12.39
C LYS A 162 -11.94 -20.02 12.38
N GLN A 163 -12.49 -19.02 11.69
CA GLN A 163 -13.94 -18.79 11.62
C GLN A 163 -14.63 -19.50 10.47
N MET A 164 -13.89 -19.91 9.44
CA MET A 164 -14.42 -20.72 8.35
C MET A 164 -14.04 -22.18 8.61
N PRO A 165 -14.86 -22.97 9.33
CA PRO A 165 -14.70 -24.41 9.27
C PRO A 165 -14.81 -24.80 7.79
N VAL A 166 -13.81 -25.51 7.28
CA VAL A 166 -13.81 -26.06 5.93
C VAL A 166 -14.84 -27.19 5.92
N GLY A 167 -16.12 -26.81 5.92
CA GLY A 167 -17.25 -27.68 5.70
C GLY A 167 -17.45 -27.87 4.20
N ILE A 168 -16.52 -28.57 3.56
CA ILE A 168 -16.94 -29.46 2.47
C ILE A 168 -17.45 -30.69 3.22
N THR A 169 -18.73 -30.66 3.59
CA THR A 169 -19.45 -31.85 4.00
C THR A 169 -19.38 -32.83 2.85
N LYS A 170 -18.52 -33.85 2.99
CA LYS A 170 -18.46 -35.02 2.11
C LYS A 170 -19.71 -35.91 2.23
N ASP A 171 -20.72 -35.50 2.98
CA ASP A 171 -21.93 -36.29 3.25
C ASP A 171 -23.08 -36.05 2.25
N ALA A 172 -22.83 -35.36 1.13
CA ALA A 172 -23.78 -35.23 0.01
C ALA A 172 -23.58 -36.29 -1.09
N GLN A 173 -22.90 -37.40 -0.79
CA GLN A 173 -22.95 -38.62 -1.60
C GLN A 173 -23.79 -39.66 -0.87
N LYS A 174 -25.11 -39.46 -0.96
CA LYS A 174 -26.09 -40.54 -0.88
C LYS A 174 -26.02 -41.37 -2.16
#